data_AF-S7VX27-F1
#
_entry.id   AF-S7VX27-F1
#
_cell.length_a   1.000
_cell.length_b   1.000
_cell.length_c   1.000
_cell.angle_alpha   90.00
_cell.angle_beta   90.00
_cell.angle_gamma   90.00
#
_symmetry.space_group_name_H-M   'P 1'
#
loop_
_entity.id
_entity.type
_entity.pdbx_description
1 polymer ?
#
loop_
_entity_poly.entity_id
_entity_poly.type
_entity_poly.pdbx_seq_one_letter_code
_entity_poly.pdbx_strand_id
1 'polypeptide(L)'
;MGSPPEKELDELAKIASLICNVPISLITIIDKDRQWLMVNSGLGISETKRKDSFCQHALHKPKEVLVVRDSTKDLRFKNNPFVIGEPKIRFYAGAPLETPNGNVLGTLCVLDNRPRSISSNHKKALQILAKKAMDYLNTRKLLLEQNSKIETNISELKKLTDNVPGGIFQLKMDPNGELNFEFFKQWNEGSSPNHQL
;
A
#
# COMPACT_ATOMS: atom_id res chain seq x y z
N MET A 1 6.57 10.49 10.13
CA MET A 1 7.47 9.92 9.10
C MET A 1 8.01 8.61 9.64
N GLY A 2 7.90 7.52 8.88
CA GLY A 2 8.39 6.18 9.26
C GLY A 2 7.44 5.42 10.20
N SER A 3 6.39 4.82 9.67
CA SER A 3 5.62 3.80 10.40
C SER A 3 6.07 2.40 9.93
N PRO A 4 5.70 1.30 10.60
CA PRO A 4 6.08 -0.08 10.28
C PRO A 4 5.80 -0.69 8.88
N PRO A 5 4.97 -0.13 7.97
CA PRO A 5 4.54 -0.84 6.75
C PRO A 5 5.64 -1.10 5.72
N GLU A 6 6.76 -0.40 5.86
CA GLU A 6 7.92 -0.58 5.00
C GLU A 6 8.61 -1.91 5.31
N LYS A 7 8.58 -2.38 6.57
CA LYS A 7 9.41 -3.53 6.99
C LYS A 7 9.01 -4.84 6.31
N GLU A 8 7.72 -5.20 6.28
CA GLU A 8 7.32 -6.45 5.63
C GLU A 8 7.59 -6.43 4.12
N LEU A 9 7.36 -5.28 3.47
CA LEU A 9 7.64 -5.11 2.04
C LEU A 9 9.15 -5.12 1.77
N ASP A 10 9.95 -4.49 2.62
CA ASP A 10 11.41 -4.47 2.58
C ASP A 10 11.97 -5.89 2.69
N GLU A 11 11.46 -6.69 3.63
CA GLU A 11 11.85 -8.09 3.81
C GLU A 11 11.53 -8.93 2.57
N LEU A 12 10.34 -8.77 1.98
CA LEU A 12 9.96 -9.47 0.74
C LEU A 12 10.88 -9.10 -0.43
N ALA A 13 11.19 -7.82 -0.60
CA ALA A 13 12.13 -7.36 -1.62
C ALA A 13 13.54 -7.93 -1.37
N LYS A 14 14.01 -7.90 -0.13
CA LYS A 14 15.32 -8.43 0.26
C LYS A 14 15.41 -9.94 0.07
N ILE A 15 14.35 -10.70 0.31
CA ILE A 15 14.32 -12.13 -0.01
C ILE A 15 14.45 -12.33 -1.53
N ALA A 16 13.82 -11.48 -2.34
CA ALA A 16 13.93 -11.56 -3.79
C ALA A 16 15.37 -11.34 -4.30
N SER A 17 16.09 -10.36 -3.74
CA SER A 17 17.49 -10.13 -4.08
C SER A 17 18.40 -11.30 -3.67
N LEU A 18 18.18 -11.87 -2.48
CA LEU A 18 18.91 -13.03 -1.98
C LEU A 18 18.69 -14.27 -2.87
N ILE A 19 17.43 -14.59 -3.20
CA ILE A 19 17.09 -15.74 -4.06
C ILE A 19 17.69 -15.58 -5.46
N CYS A 20 17.67 -14.37 -6.02
CA CYS A 20 18.18 -14.11 -7.36
C CYS A 20 19.68 -13.84 -7.40
N ASN A 21 20.35 -13.72 -6.25
CA ASN A 21 21.76 -13.36 -6.09
C ASN A 21 22.14 -12.08 -6.86
N VAL A 22 21.40 -11.01 -6.60
CA VAL A 22 21.53 -9.70 -7.25
C VAL A 22 21.50 -8.58 -6.20
N PRO A 23 22.17 -7.44 -6.46
CA PRO A 23 22.37 -6.41 -5.44
C PRO A 23 21.16 -5.52 -5.19
N ILE A 24 20.22 -5.44 -6.14
CA ILE A 24 19.13 -4.46 -6.10
C ILE A 24 17.78 -5.18 -6.11
N SER A 25 16.87 -4.75 -5.25
CA SER A 25 15.48 -5.19 -5.22
C SER A 25 14.54 -4.05 -4.88
N LEU A 26 13.39 -4.02 -5.55
CA LEU A 26 12.41 -2.94 -5.46
C LEU A 26 11.00 -3.52 -5.39
N ILE A 27 10.11 -2.75 -4.78
CA ILE A 27 8.66 -2.87 -4.95
C ILE A 27 8.18 -1.53 -5.47
N THR A 28 7.58 -1.55 -6.66
CA THR A 28 7.20 -0.34 -7.39
C THR A 28 5.71 -0.28 -7.68
N ILE A 29 5.16 0.93 -7.69
CA ILE A 29 3.80 1.23 -8.13
C ILE A 29 3.87 2.21 -9.30
N ILE A 30 3.13 1.93 -10.36
CA ILE A 30 3.10 2.76 -11.58
C ILE A 30 1.84 3.63 -11.56
N ASP A 31 2.06 4.94 -11.59
CA ASP A 31 1.03 5.96 -11.74
C ASP A 31 0.97 6.42 -13.21
N LYS A 32 0.18 7.46 -13.52
CA LYS A 32 0.04 8.02 -14.86
C LYS A 32 1.39 8.44 -15.45
N ASP A 33 2.19 9.21 -14.71
CA ASP A 33 3.40 9.86 -15.23
C ASP A 33 4.70 9.40 -14.54
N ARG A 34 4.59 8.69 -13.41
CA ARG A 34 5.73 8.29 -12.57
C ARG A 34 5.64 6.86 -12.07
N GLN A 35 6.79 6.34 -11.67
CA GLN A 35 6.94 5.10 -10.90
C GLN A 35 7.40 5.48 -9.50
N TRP A 36 6.60 5.12 -8.50
CA TRP A 36 6.98 5.17 -7.09
C TRP A 36 7.75 3.93 -6.69
N LEU A 37 8.87 4.10 -5.98
CA LEU A 37 9.61 3.00 -5.37
C LEU A 37 9.19 2.92 -3.90
N MET A 38 8.19 2.08 -3.61
CA MET A 38 7.72 1.84 -2.24
C MET A 38 8.80 1.19 -1.39
N VAL A 39 9.58 0.30 -2.01
CA VAL A 39 10.80 -0.27 -1.44
C VAL A 39 11.93 0.04 -2.38
N ASN A 40 13.01 0.58 -1.83
CA ASN A 40 14.26 0.80 -2.55
C ASN A 40 15.44 0.20 -1.79
N SER A 41 15.86 -0.99 -2.21
CA SER A 41 17.13 -1.56 -1.78
C SER A 41 18.13 -1.48 -2.93
N GLY A 42 19.07 -0.53 -2.87
CA GLY A 42 20.26 -0.47 -3.73
C GLY A 42 20.27 0.57 -4.86
N LEU A 43 19.22 1.39 -5.04
CA LEU A 43 19.12 2.39 -6.11
C LEU A 43 19.17 3.85 -5.61
N GLY A 44 18.85 4.10 -4.33
CA GLY A 44 19.02 5.42 -3.71
C GLY A 44 18.11 6.54 -4.23
N ILE A 45 17.00 6.21 -4.91
CA ILE A 45 16.04 7.16 -5.50
C ILE A 45 14.60 6.81 -5.07
N SER A 46 13.72 7.78 -4.85
CA SER A 46 12.34 7.50 -4.41
C SER A 46 11.35 7.30 -5.56
N GLU A 47 11.63 7.88 -6.73
CA GLU A 47 10.76 7.82 -7.90
C GLU A 47 11.53 7.93 -9.23
N THR A 48 10.87 7.53 -10.32
CA THR A 48 11.36 7.70 -11.69
C THR A 48 10.23 8.11 -12.63
N LYS A 49 10.54 8.68 -13.79
CA LYS A 49 9.52 8.93 -14.83
C LYS A 49 9.00 7.58 -15.34
N ARG A 50 7.68 7.45 -15.53
CA ARG A 50 7.07 6.20 -16.00
C ARG A 50 7.69 5.71 -17.30
N LYS A 51 7.91 6.63 -18.26
CA LYS A 51 8.50 6.32 -19.57
C LYS A 51 9.90 5.71 -19.49
N ASP A 52 10.65 6.00 -18.44
CA ASP A 52 12.01 5.53 -18.22
C ASP A 52 12.03 4.25 -17.35
N SER A 53 10.86 3.79 -16.87
CA SER A 53 10.75 2.60 -16.04
C SER A 53 10.79 1.30 -16.86
N PHE A 54 11.45 0.28 -16.30
CA PHE A 54 11.35 -1.09 -16.82
C PHE A 54 9.99 -1.70 -16.49
N CYS A 55 9.46 -1.36 -15.32
CA CYS A 55 8.25 -1.96 -14.73
C CYS A 55 6.99 -1.69 -15.54
N GLN A 56 6.90 -0.56 -16.26
CA GLN A 56 5.75 -0.29 -17.14
C GLN A 56 5.54 -1.39 -18.21
N HIS A 57 6.61 -2.06 -18.63
CA HIS A 57 6.52 -3.12 -19.65
C HIS A 57 5.96 -4.43 -19.09
N ALA A 58 5.97 -4.62 -17.76
CA ALA A 58 5.35 -5.76 -17.10
C ALA A 58 3.84 -5.58 -16.92
N LEU A 59 3.30 -4.36 -17.04
CA LEU A 59 1.88 -4.07 -16.78
C LEU A 59 0.93 -4.77 -17.74
N HIS A 60 1.35 -5.03 -18.99
CA HIS A 60 0.51 -5.61 -20.03
C HIS A 60 0.46 -7.14 -20.00
N LYS A 61 1.25 -7.79 -19.14
CA LYS A 61 1.39 -9.24 -19.08
C LYS A 61 1.16 -9.73 -17.65
N PRO A 62 -0.10 -9.78 -17.18
CA PRO A 62 -0.40 -10.34 -15.87
C PRO A 62 0.15 -11.76 -15.78
N LYS A 63 0.62 -12.16 -14.60
CA LYS A 63 1.19 -13.47 -14.28
C LYS A 63 2.53 -13.82 -14.95
N GLU A 64 3.06 -13.03 -15.88
CA GLU A 64 4.36 -13.30 -16.53
C GLU A 64 5.49 -12.48 -15.89
N VAL A 65 6.58 -13.15 -15.50
CA VAL A 65 7.80 -12.44 -15.07
C VAL A 65 8.52 -11.89 -16.30
N LEU A 66 8.61 -10.57 -16.41
CA LEU A 66 9.43 -9.91 -17.42
C LEU A 66 10.90 -10.10 -17.06
N VAL A 67 11.68 -10.70 -17.95
CA VAL A 67 13.13 -10.86 -17.79
C VAL A 67 13.87 -10.17 -18.93
N VAL A 68 14.80 -9.30 -18.56
CA VAL A 68 15.75 -8.62 -19.44
C VAL A 68 17.14 -9.07 -19.01
N ARG A 69 17.77 -9.94 -19.80
CA ARG A 69 19.07 -10.53 -19.47
C ARG A 69 20.21 -9.53 -19.59
N ASP A 70 20.12 -8.69 -20.62
CA ASP A 70 21.05 -7.61 -20.93
C ASP A 70 20.29 -6.47 -21.62
N SER A 71 20.04 -5.39 -20.89
CA SER A 71 19.29 -4.21 -21.34
C SER A 71 19.97 -3.47 -22.49
N THR A 72 21.29 -3.61 -22.67
CA THR A 72 22.02 -3.00 -23.78
C THR A 72 21.71 -3.67 -25.12
N LYS A 73 21.23 -4.91 -25.07
CA LYS A 73 20.85 -5.72 -26.23
C LYS A 73 19.33 -5.77 -26.45
N ASP A 74 18.55 -5.30 -25.50
CA ASP A 74 17.10 -5.26 -25.59
C ASP A 74 16.64 -3.98 -26.29
N LEU A 75 15.98 -4.12 -27.44
CA LEU A 75 15.51 -2.98 -28.25
C LEU A 75 14.61 -2.01 -27.47
N ARG A 76 13.91 -2.50 -26.44
CA ARG A 76 13.04 -1.67 -25.58
C ARG A 76 13.83 -0.77 -24.63
N PHE A 77 15.04 -1.19 -24.24
CA PHE A 77 15.79 -0.58 -23.13
C PHE A 77 17.16 -0.03 -23.53
N LYS A 78 17.71 -0.38 -24.69
CA LYS A 78 19.07 -0.01 -25.08
C LYS A 78 19.36 1.51 -25.04
N ASN A 79 18.34 2.33 -25.26
CA ASN A 79 18.42 3.80 -25.24
C ASN A 79 17.86 4.42 -23.95
N ASN A 80 17.50 3.60 -22.95
CA ASN A 80 16.92 4.07 -21.70
C ASN A 80 18.00 4.82 -20.87
N PRO A 81 17.68 5.96 -20.24
CA PRO A 81 18.63 6.73 -19.42
C PRO A 81 19.36 5.91 -18.36
N PHE A 82 18.69 4.95 -17.71
CA PHE A 82 19.27 4.09 -16.68
C PHE A 82 20.16 2.97 -17.24
N VAL A 83 20.18 2.79 -18.56
CA VAL A 83 21.03 1.82 -19.26
C VAL A 83 22.28 2.50 -19.81
N ILE A 84 22.09 3.64 -20.49
CA ILE A 84 23.18 4.41 -21.12
C ILE A 84 23.97 5.24 -20.10
N GLY A 85 23.29 5.77 -19.09
CA GLY A 85 23.87 6.52 -17.97
C GLY A 85 23.85 5.70 -16.68
N GLU A 86 24.12 6.37 -15.57
CA GLU A 86 23.99 5.76 -14.25
C GLU A 86 22.52 5.36 -13.97
N PRO A 87 22.26 4.22 -13.30
CA PRO A 87 23.22 3.35 -12.64
C PRO A 87 23.73 2.18 -13.53
N LYS A 88 23.62 2.31 -14.86
CA LYS A 88 24.05 1.29 -15.84
C LYS A 88 23.38 -0.06 -15.60
N ILE A 89 22.06 -0.06 -15.45
CA ILE A 89 21.25 -1.28 -15.32
C ILE A 89 21.50 -2.17 -16.53
N ARG A 90 21.85 -3.44 -16.30
CA ARG A 90 22.04 -4.46 -17.33
C ARG A 90 21.01 -5.58 -17.22
N PHE A 91 20.68 -5.97 -16.00
CA PHE A 91 19.70 -7.01 -15.75
C PHE A 91 18.47 -6.45 -15.05
N TYR A 92 17.31 -6.97 -15.45
CA TYR A 92 16.04 -6.73 -14.80
C TYR A 92 15.21 -8.02 -14.81
N ALA A 93 14.62 -8.37 -13.67
CA ALA A 93 13.53 -9.32 -13.59
C ALA A 93 12.41 -8.77 -12.71
N GLY A 94 11.20 -8.66 -13.25
CA GLY A 94 10.06 -8.10 -12.54
C GLY A 94 8.84 -9.01 -12.59
N ALA A 95 8.31 -9.34 -11.42
CA ALA A 95 7.05 -10.04 -11.26
C ALA A 95 5.91 -9.02 -11.04
N PRO A 96 4.80 -9.12 -11.81
CA PRO A 96 3.66 -8.22 -11.69
C PRO A 96 3.01 -8.25 -10.30
N LEU A 97 2.70 -7.06 -9.77
CA LEU A 97 1.85 -6.87 -8.60
C LEU A 97 0.38 -6.83 -9.05
N GLU A 98 -0.21 -8.02 -9.18
CA GLU A 98 -1.59 -8.21 -9.66
C GLU A 98 -2.60 -8.11 -8.52
N THR A 99 -3.61 -7.27 -8.68
CA THR A 99 -4.77 -7.18 -7.78
C THR A 99 -5.70 -8.39 -7.97
N PRO A 100 -6.59 -8.67 -7.01
CA PRO A 100 -7.60 -9.74 -7.15
C PRO A 100 -8.49 -9.58 -8.40
N ASN A 101 -8.65 -8.34 -8.89
CA ASN A 101 -9.43 -8.03 -10.08
C ASN A 101 -8.63 -8.14 -11.39
N GLY A 102 -7.38 -8.59 -11.34
CA GLY A 102 -6.52 -8.79 -12.51
C GLY A 102 -5.76 -7.54 -12.99
N ASN A 103 -5.92 -6.39 -12.33
CA ASN A 103 -5.16 -5.18 -12.66
C ASN A 103 -3.75 -5.27 -12.09
N VAL A 104 -2.73 -4.90 -12.89
CA VAL A 104 -1.34 -4.80 -12.45
C VAL A 104 -1.03 -3.38 -11.99
N LEU A 105 -0.64 -3.21 -10.74
CA LEU A 105 -0.33 -1.89 -10.16
C LEU A 105 1.16 -1.53 -10.28
N GLY A 106 2.02 -2.52 -10.50
CA GLY A 106 3.46 -2.33 -10.57
C GLY A 106 4.20 -3.66 -10.49
N THR A 107 5.38 -3.69 -9.88
CA THR A 107 6.20 -4.92 -9.82
C THR A 107 6.97 -5.07 -8.52
N LEU A 108 7.16 -6.32 -8.09
CA LEU A 108 8.33 -6.70 -7.29
C LEU A 108 9.43 -7.08 -8.28
N CYS A 109 10.54 -6.35 -8.26
CA CYS A 109 11.59 -6.55 -9.25
C CYS A 109 12.99 -6.52 -8.64
N VAL A 110 13.91 -7.15 -9.35
CA VAL A 110 15.33 -7.24 -9.01
C VAL A 110 16.18 -6.78 -10.18
N LEU A 111 17.30 -6.12 -9.87
CA LEU A 111 18.16 -5.48 -10.86
C LEU A 111 19.64 -5.74 -10.57
N ASP A 112 20.45 -5.64 -11.61
CA ASP A 112 21.91 -5.71 -11.52
C ASP A 112 22.54 -4.83 -12.61
N ASN A 113 23.75 -4.31 -12.34
CA ASN A 113 24.58 -3.61 -13.31
C ASN A 113 25.44 -4.57 -14.17
N ARG A 114 25.27 -5.88 -13.98
CA ARG A 114 25.83 -6.93 -14.83
C ARG A 114 24.72 -7.74 -15.51
N PRO A 115 24.93 -8.24 -16.75
CA PRO A 115 24.00 -9.18 -17.35
C PRO A 115 23.80 -10.42 -16.48
N ARG A 116 22.57 -10.91 -16.39
CA ARG A 116 22.23 -12.13 -15.62
C ARG A 116 21.19 -12.98 -16.34
N SER A 117 21.04 -14.19 -15.85
CA SER A 117 19.96 -15.10 -16.22
C SER A 117 19.37 -15.73 -14.98
N ILE A 118 18.07 -15.99 -15.00
CA ILE A 118 17.37 -16.61 -13.88
C ILE A 118 16.67 -17.90 -14.32
N SER A 119 16.61 -18.85 -13.39
CA SER A 119 15.94 -20.14 -13.60
C SER A 119 14.41 -20.01 -13.53
N SER A 120 13.70 -21.07 -13.89
CA SER A 120 12.26 -21.19 -13.67
C SER A 120 11.90 -21.10 -12.18
N ASN A 121 12.75 -21.62 -11.29
CA ASN A 121 12.55 -21.54 -9.84
C ASN A 121 12.67 -20.10 -9.33
N HIS A 122 13.63 -19.31 -9.82
CA HIS A 122 13.71 -17.89 -9.49
C HIS A 122 12.46 -17.13 -9.95
N LYS A 123 11.97 -17.39 -11.17
CA LYS A 123 10.72 -16.77 -11.66
C LYS A 123 9.53 -17.11 -10.76
N LYS A 124 9.37 -18.39 -10.39
CA LYS A 124 8.32 -18.84 -9.46
C LYS A 124 8.43 -18.16 -8.10
N ALA A 125 9.65 -18.04 -7.55
CA ALA A 125 9.88 -17.34 -6.30
C ALA A 125 9.47 -15.86 -6.38
N LEU A 126 9.87 -15.15 -7.45
CA LEU A 126 9.47 -13.77 -7.66
C LEU A 126 7.94 -13.61 -7.77
N GLN A 127 7.25 -14.53 -8.45
CA GLN A 127 5.78 -14.52 -8.52
C GLN A 127 5.12 -14.73 -7.15
N ILE A 128 5.64 -15.66 -6.34
CA ILE A 128 5.14 -15.92 -4.99
C ILE A 128 5.34 -14.68 -4.11
N LEU A 129 6.52 -14.07 -4.15
CA LEU A 129 6.83 -12.86 -3.37
C LEU A 129 5.97 -11.67 -3.83
N ALA A 130 5.78 -11.48 -5.13
CA ALA A 130 4.91 -10.44 -5.67
C ALA A 130 3.45 -10.64 -5.21
N LYS A 131 2.95 -11.88 -5.22
CA LYS A 131 1.64 -12.21 -4.67
C LYS A 131 1.55 -11.86 -3.19
N LYS A 132 2.57 -12.21 -2.38
CA LYS A 132 2.59 -11.88 -0.95
C LYS A 132 2.65 -10.39 -0.67
N ALA A 133 3.41 -9.64 -1.47
CA ALA A 133 3.41 -8.18 -1.41
C ALA A 133 2.02 -7.61 -1.71
N MET A 134 1.32 -8.15 -2.72
CA MET A 134 -0.06 -7.73 -3.01
C MET A 134 -1.08 -8.15 -1.95
N ASP A 135 -0.98 -9.35 -1.38
CA ASP A 135 -1.83 -9.78 -0.27
C ASP A 135 -1.70 -8.79 0.91
N TYR A 136 -0.47 -8.36 1.23
CA TYR A 136 -0.19 -7.36 2.26
C TYR A 136 -0.79 -5.99 1.92
N LEU A 137 -0.57 -5.48 0.71
CA LEU A 137 -1.09 -4.19 0.25
C LEU A 137 -2.64 -4.17 0.26
N ASN A 138 -3.28 -5.26 -0.18
CA ASN A 138 -4.73 -5.39 -0.17
C ASN A 138 -5.28 -5.41 1.26
N THR A 139 -4.67 -6.19 2.15
CA THR A 139 -5.07 -6.24 3.57
C THR A 139 -4.99 -4.85 4.19
N ARG A 140 -3.89 -4.13 3.92
CA ARG A 140 -3.69 -2.77 4.42
C ARG A 140 -4.72 -1.79 3.88
N LYS A 141 -5.04 -1.87 2.58
CA LYS A 141 -6.09 -1.06 1.96
C LYS A 141 -7.45 -1.27 2.66
N LEU A 142 -7.83 -2.53 2.86
CA LEU A 142 -9.10 -2.88 3.52
C LEU A 142 -9.18 -2.36 4.96
N LEU A 143 -8.09 -2.46 5.73
CA LEU A 143 -8.02 -1.91 7.09
C LEU A 143 -8.20 -0.39 7.11
N LEU A 144 -7.55 0.33 6.18
CA LEU A 144 -7.71 1.79 6.08
C LEU A 144 -9.13 2.19 5.69
N GLU A 145 -9.77 1.45 4.77
CA GLU A 145 -11.18 1.67 4.38
C GLU A 145 -12.16 1.36 5.51
N GLN A 146 -11.86 0.37 6.36
CA GLN A 146 -12.67 0.08 7.55
C GLN A 146 -12.54 1.18 8.60
N ASN A 147 -11.32 1.64 8.86
CA ASN A 147 -11.08 2.70 9.85
C ASN A 147 -11.76 4.01 9.45
N SER A 148 -11.72 4.40 8.17
CA SER A 148 -12.39 5.62 7.69
C SER A 148 -13.92 5.53 7.80
N LYS A 149 -14.51 4.34 7.59
CA LYS A 149 -15.94 4.09 7.82
C LYS A 149 -16.32 4.20 9.29
N ILE A 150 -15.49 3.66 10.18
CA ILE A 150 -15.69 3.77 11.63
C ILE A 150 -15.65 5.24 12.07
N GLU A 151 -14.67 6.02 11.60
CA GLU A 151 -14.56 7.44 11.89
C GLU A 151 -15.77 8.24 11.39
N THR A 152 -16.23 7.95 10.17
CA THR A 152 -17.43 8.58 9.60
C THR A 152 -18.67 8.30 10.44
N ASN A 153 -18.90 7.02 10.79
CA ASN A 153 -20.04 6.61 11.62
C ASN A 153 -20.00 7.26 13.02
N ILE A 154 -18.82 7.35 13.64
CA ILE A 154 -18.64 8.04 14.93
C ILE A 154 -18.98 9.53 14.80
N SER A 155 -18.56 10.18 13.71
CA SER A 155 -18.87 11.60 13.46
C SER A 155 -20.37 11.83 13.29
N GLU A 156 -21.07 10.94 12.59
CA GLU A 156 -22.52 11.00 12.41
C GLU A 156 -23.27 10.82 13.73
N LEU A 157 -22.89 9.82 14.53
CA LEU A 157 -23.48 9.59 15.87
C LEU A 157 -23.26 10.81 16.78
N LYS A 158 -22.07 11.41 16.77
CA LYS A 158 -21.80 12.64 17.53
C LYS A 158 -22.70 13.80 17.10
N LYS A 159 -22.89 14.01 15.80
CA LYS A 159 -23.80 15.05 15.28
C LYS A 159 -25.24 14.83 15.71
N LEU A 160 -25.69 13.58 15.79
CA LEU A 160 -27.01 13.27 16.34
C LEU A 160 -27.06 13.69 17.81
N THR A 161 -26.11 13.25 18.63
CA THR A 161 -26.10 13.61 20.06
C THR A 161 -25.95 15.11 20.32
N ASP A 162 -25.19 15.84 19.49
CA ASP A 162 -24.95 17.27 19.67
C ASP A 162 -26.08 18.15 19.11
N ASN A 163 -27.02 17.60 18.34
CA ASN A 163 -28.16 18.34 17.78
C ASN A 163 -29.53 17.82 18.25
N VAL A 164 -29.60 16.90 19.22
CA VAL A 164 -30.88 16.51 19.83
C VAL A 164 -31.40 17.68 20.69
N PRO A 165 -32.58 18.25 20.40
CA PRO A 165 -33.21 19.21 21.30
C PRO A 165 -33.77 18.43 22.52
N GLY A 166 -32.90 18.08 23.47
CA GLY A 166 -33.25 17.32 24.68
C GLY A 166 -32.08 16.63 25.37
N GLY A 167 -32.30 16.11 26.59
CA GLY A 167 -31.31 15.30 27.33
C GLY A 167 -31.34 13.83 26.91
N ILE A 168 -30.18 13.16 26.88
CA ILE A 168 -30.10 11.72 26.64
C ILE A 168 -30.06 11.00 27.99
N PHE A 169 -30.99 10.07 28.18
CA PHE A 169 -31.13 9.26 29.39
C PHE A 169 -30.92 7.78 29.05
N GLN A 170 -30.18 7.06 29.89
CA GLN A 170 -30.14 5.60 29.84
C GLN A 170 -31.17 5.05 30.82
N LEU A 171 -32.16 4.31 30.29
CA LEU A 171 -33.10 3.56 31.12
C LEU A 171 -32.43 2.25 31.55
N LYS A 172 -32.29 2.04 32.86
CA LYS A 172 -31.86 0.76 33.43
C LYS A 172 -32.98 0.23 34.31
N MET A 173 -33.27 -1.06 34.20
CA MET A 173 -34.14 -1.74 35.15
C MET A 173 -33.25 -2.44 36.16
N ASP A 174 -33.45 -2.18 37.44
CA ASP A 174 -32.69 -2.83 38.50
C ASP A 174 -33.14 -4.31 38.67
N PRO A 175 -32.38 -5.13 39.41
CA PRO A 175 -32.75 -6.52 39.67
C PRO A 175 -34.09 -6.70 40.42
N ASN A 176 -34.63 -5.64 41.03
CA ASN A 176 -35.89 -5.64 41.77
C ASN A 176 -37.08 -5.19 40.89
N GLY A 177 -36.84 -4.80 39.63
CA GLY A 177 -37.86 -4.35 38.69
C GLY A 177 -38.14 -2.84 38.73
N GLU A 178 -37.35 -2.04 39.46
CA GLU A 178 -37.46 -0.59 39.45
C GLU A 178 -36.74 0.03 38.26
N LEU A 179 -37.41 0.99 37.60
CA LEU A 179 -36.85 1.75 36.49
C LEU A 179 -36.01 2.92 37.02
N ASN A 180 -34.72 2.90 36.71
CA ASN A 180 -33.77 3.96 37.04
C ASN A 180 -33.33 4.70 35.76
N PHE A 181 -33.30 6.02 35.85
CA PHE A 181 -32.83 6.90 34.79
C PHE A 181 -31.43 7.40 35.14
N GLU A 182 -30.41 6.97 34.41
CA GLU A 182 -29.07 7.55 34.50
C GLU A 182 -28.89 8.64 33.45
N PHE A 183 -28.57 9.85 33.92
CA PHE A 183 -28.39 11.04 33.09
C PHE A 183 -27.00 11.09 32.47
N PHE A 184 -26.91 11.18 31.14
CA PHE A 184 -25.62 11.07 30.43
C PHE A 184 -24.92 12.42 30.15
N LYS A 185 -25.66 13.50 29.85
CA LYS A 185 -25.09 14.84 29.56
C LYS A 185 -26.16 15.94 29.57
N GLN A 186 -25.88 17.10 30.20
CA GLN A 186 -26.75 18.28 30.21
C GLN A 186 -26.40 19.23 29.05
N TRP A 187 -27.41 19.78 28.38
CA TRP A 187 -27.21 20.93 27.48
C TRP A 187 -27.11 22.19 28.35
N ASN A 188 -26.03 22.95 28.22
CA ASN A 188 -25.97 24.31 28.79
C ASN A 188 -26.78 25.23 27.86
N GLU A 189 -28.09 25.27 28.03
CA GLU A 189 -28.85 26.41 27.53
C GLU A 189 -28.46 27.62 28.37
N GLY A 190 -28.22 28.73 27.69
CA GLY A 190 -27.78 29.97 28.30
C GLY A 190 -28.62 30.34 29.51
N SER A 191 -27.93 30.87 30.52
CA SER A 191 -28.51 31.55 31.66
C SER A 191 -29.66 32.48 31.23
N SER A 192 -30.86 32.27 31.76
CA SER A 192 -31.71 33.29 32.43
C SER A 192 -33.19 32.92 32.42
N PRO A 193 -34.02 33.52 33.29
CA PRO A 193 -33.82 33.87 34.69
C PRO A 193 -34.84 33.15 35.59
N ASN A 194 -34.63 33.24 36.91
CA ASN A 194 -35.57 32.94 38.00
C ASN A 194 -37.03 32.78 37.57
N HIS A 195 -37.68 31.68 37.98
CA HIS A 195 -39.01 31.76 38.58
C HIS A 195 -39.09 30.76 39.73
N GLN A 196 -39.19 31.31 40.95
CA GLN A 196 -39.78 30.62 42.08
C GLN A 196 -41.27 30.40 41.79
N LEU A 197 -41.75 29.18 41.96
CA LEU A 197 -42.73 28.76 42.98
C LEU A 197 -43.02 27.26 42.80
#